data_AF-A0A923Y2N2-F1
#
_entry.id   AF-A0A923Y2N2-F1
#
_cell.length_a   1.000
_cell.length_b   1.000
_cell.length_c   1.000
_cell.angle_alpha   90.00
_cell.angle_beta   90.00
_cell.angle_gamma   90.00
#
_symmetry.space_group_name_H-M   'P 1'
#
loop_
_entity.id
_entity.type
_entity.pdbx_description
1 polymer ?
#
loop_
_entity_poly.entity_id
_entity_poly.type
_entity_poly.pdbx_seq_one_letter_code
_entity_poly.pdbx_strand_id
1 'polypeptide(L)'
;MRQATLALTFAAWLAASSAPALAKLPAPSDDAKAKAAAAAVKTAWADKVGAYQLCRAMDHAAEAYRTTSKAAGKDAPPAVETPACADPGSFVAAVATPPLEASGAHSPATMAVSPPGSKATAAELQGQPKK
;
A
#
# COMPACT_ATOMS: atom_id res chain seq x y z
N MET A 1 0.52 4.55 40.66
CA MET A 1 -0.96 4.48 40.68
C MET A 1 -1.62 5.71 40.03
N ARG A 2 -1.37 6.94 40.49
CA ARG A 2 -1.94 8.19 39.91
C ARG A 2 -1.75 8.37 38.37
N GLN A 3 -0.56 8.06 37.86
CA GLN A 3 -0.24 8.16 36.42
C GLN A 3 -1.05 7.19 35.55
N ALA A 4 -1.27 5.96 36.05
CA ALA A 4 -2.04 4.94 35.35
C ALA A 4 -3.54 5.28 35.31
N THR A 5 -4.06 5.94 36.36
CA THR A 5 -5.45 6.41 36.40
C THR A 5 -5.70 7.53 35.38
N LEU A 6 -4.77 8.49 35.25
CA LEU A 6 -4.87 9.58 34.26
C LEU A 6 -4.81 9.07 32.81
N ALA A 7 -3.93 8.10 32.52
CA ALA A 7 -3.84 7.50 31.18
C ALA A 7 -5.11 6.74 30.78
N LEU A 8 -5.71 6.00 31.71
CA LEU A 8 -6.96 5.27 31.48
C LEU A 8 -8.16 6.20 31.24
N THR A 9 -8.25 7.31 32.00
CA THR A 9 -9.32 8.29 31.79
C THR A 9 -9.18 9.04 30.46
N PHE A 10 -7.95 9.31 30.02
CA PHE A 10 -7.71 10.00 28.75
C PHE A 10 -8.02 9.08 27.55
N ALA A 11 -7.63 7.80 27.62
CA ALA A 11 -7.96 6.81 26.60
C ALA A 11 -9.48 6.55 26.51
N ALA A 12 -10.18 6.50 27.66
CA ALA A 12 -11.62 6.35 27.69
C ALA A 12 -12.36 7.58 27.10
N TRP A 13 -11.84 8.79 27.34
CA TRP A 13 -12.40 10.02 26.78
C TRP A 13 -12.19 10.11 25.26
N LEU A 14 -11.01 9.70 24.76
CA LEU A 14 -10.73 9.65 23.33
C LEU A 14 -11.62 8.61 22.62
N ALA A 15 -11.83 7.44 23.23
CA ALA A 15 -12.71 6.40 22.69
C ALA A 15 -14.21 6.78 22.75
N ALA A 16 -14.62 7.64 23.67
CA ALA A 16 -16.00 8.16 23.72
C ALA A 16 -16.26 9.24 22.66
N SER A 17 -15.21 9.91 22.17
CA SER A 17 -15.32 10.95 21.13
C SER A 17 -15.40 10.40 19.69
N SER A 18 -15.21 9.10 19.50
CA SER A 18 -15.24 8.43 18.19
C SER A 18 -16.59 7.79 17.84
N ALA A 19 -17.69 8.26 18.44
CA ALA A 19 -19.02 7.91 17.96
C ALA A 19 -19.33 8.69 16.68
N PRO A 20 -19.47 8.05 15.49
CA PRO A 20 -20.08 8.73 14.36
C PRO A 20 -21.51 9.08 14.80
N ALA A 21 -21.84 10.37 14.82
CA ALA A 21 -23.20 10.82 15.06
C ALA A 21 -24.10 10.29 13.94
N LEU A 22 -24.65 9.09 14.10
CA LEU A 22 -25.64 8.48 13.23
C LEU A 22 -27.03 9.09 13.53
N ALA A 23 -27.13 10.41 13.49
CA ALA A 23 -28.39 11.06 13.17
C ALA A 23 -28.65 10.82 11.67
N LYS A 24 -29.91 10.84 11.22
CA LYS A 24 -30.27 10.81 9.79
C LYS A 24 -29.66 12.05 9.12
N LEU A 25 -28.40 11.96 8.70
CA LEU A 25 -27.70 13.05 8.03
C LEU A 25 -28.43 13.34 6.71
N PRO A 26 -28.74 14.60 6.40
CA PRO A 26 -29.21 14.96 5.08
C PRO A 26 -28.20 14.43 4.06
N ALA A 27 -28.69 13.93 2.93
CA ALA A 27 -27.83 13.48 1.85
C ALA A 27 -26.79 14.58 1.57
N PRO A 28 -25.50 14.22 1.39
CA PRO A 28 -24.47 15.22 1.13
C PRO A 28 -24.89 16.04 -0.08
N SER A 29 -24.90 17.36 0.09
CA SER A 29 -25.21 18.30 -0.98
C SER A 29 -24.27 18.05 -2.17
N ASP A 30 -24.71 18.41 -3.37
CA ASP A 30 -23.89 18.19 -4.57
C ASP A 30 -22.53 18.93 -4.48
N ASP A 31 -22.47 20.06 -3.78
CA ASP A 31 -21.22 20.74 -3.46
C ASP A 31 -20.29 19.87 -2.58
N ALA A 32 -20.81 19.24 -1.52
CA ALA A 32 -20.01 18.37 -0.66
C ALA A 32 -19.47 17.14 -1.41
N LYS A 33 -20.27 16.54 -2.31
CA LYS A 33 -19.81 15.44 -3.17
C LYS A 33 -18.73 15.90 -4.15
N ALA A 34 -18.88 17.09 -4.74
CA ALA A 34 -17.88 17.64 -5.65
C ALA A 34 -16.54 17.91 -4.95
N LYS A 35 -16.57 18.43 -3.71
CA LYS A 35 -15.34 18.62 -2.91
C LYS A 35 -14.68 17.29 -2.55
N ALA A 36 -15.47 16.28 -2.18
CA ALA A 36 -14.95 14.95 -1.88
C ALA A 36 -14.30 14.30 -3.11
N ALA A 37 -14.93 14.40 -4.29
CA ALA A 37 -14.35 13.90 -5.54
C ALA A 37 -13.05 14.63 -5.91
N ALA A 38 -13.01 15.96 -5.76
CA ALA A 38 -11.78 16.73 -6.00
C ALA A 38 -10.66 16.34 -5.03
N ALA A 39 -10.98 16.11 -3.75
CA ALA A 39 -10.02 15.62 -2.77
C ALA A 39 -9.51 14.22 -3.13
N ALA A 40 -10.38 13.31 -3.55
CA ALA A 40 -9.99 11.96 -3.98
C ALA A 40 -9.04 11.98 -5.18
N VAL A 41 -9.30 12.83 -6.18
CA VAL A 41 -8.41 13.02 -7.34
C VAL A 41 -7.04 13.56 -6.90
N LYS A 42 -7.01 14.51 -5.97
CA LYS A 42 -5.75 15.05 -5.42
C LYS A 42 -4.98 13.99 -4.63
N THR A 43 -5.66 13.20 -3.80
CA THR A 43 -5.04 12.10 -3.04
C THR A 43 -4.46 11.06 -3.96
N ALA A 44 -5.22 10.60 -4.97
CA ALA A 44 -4.74 9.61 -5.93
C ALA A 44 -3.49 10.10 -6.71
N TRP A 45 -3.40 11.39 -7.03
CA TRP A 45 -2.18 11.95 -7.61
C TRP A 45 -1.03 12.04 -6.59
N ALA A 46 -1.30 12.47 -5.36
CA ALA A 46 -0.31 12.56 -4.30
C ALA A 46 0.30 11.18 -3.98
N ASP A 47 -0.50 10.12 -4.02
CA ASP A 47 -0.03 8.74 -3.83
C ASP A 47 0.96 8.33 -4.93
N LYS A 48 0.70 8.71 -6.19
CA LYS A 48 1.65 8.50 -7.30
C LYS A 48 2.94 9.28 -7.12
N VAL A 49 2.86 10.52 -6.63
CA VAL A 49 4.05 11.32 -6.28
C VAL A 49 4.83 10.65 -5.17
N GLY A 50 4.17 10.17 -4.12
CA GLY A 50 4.80 9.43 -3.03
C GLY A 50 5.56 8.19 -3.55
N ALA A 51 4.94 7.41 -4.42
CA ALA A 51 5.56 6.24 -5.04
C ALA A 51 6.79 6.61 -5.88
N TYR A 52 6.71 7.69 -6.68
CA TYR A 52 7.85 8.19 -7.46
C TYR A 52 9.02 8.60 -6.57
N GLN A 53 8.75 9.35 -5.49
CA GLN A 53 9.78 9.79 -4.55
C GLN A 53 10.42 8.63 -3.79
N LEU A 54 9.64 7.60 -3.43
CA LEU A 54 10.17 6.39 -2.82
C LEU A 54 11.13 5.67 -3.77
N CYS A 55 10.74 5.50 -5.03
CA CYS A 55 11.59 4.89 -6.06
C CYS A 55 12.93 5.65 -6.20
N ARG A 56 12.85 6.98 -6.34
CA ARG A 56 14.03 7.87 -6.40
C ARG A 56 14.95 7.73 -5.19
N ALA A 57 14.38 7.62 -3.99
CA ALA A 57 15.14 7.46 -2.76
C ALA A 57 15.89 6.10 -2.72
N MET A 58 15.25 5.03 -3.20
CA MET A 58 15.88 3.71 -3.30
C MET A 58 17.05 3.71 -4.29
N ASP A 59 16.88 4.32 -5.47
CA ASP A 59 17.95 4.44 -6.46
C ASP A 59 19.13 5.24 -5.92
N HIS A 60 18.86 6.37 -5.26
CA HIS A 60 19.89 7.19 -4.63
C HIS A 60 20.64 6.43 -3.52
N ALA A 61 19.95 5.64 -2.70
CA ALA A 61 20.58 4.82 -1.67
C ALA A 61 21.50 3.75 -2.28
N ALA A 62 21.06 3.08 -3.36
CA ALA A 62 21.87 2.09 -4.06
C ALA A 62 23.12 2.72 -4.69
N GLU A 63 22.99 3.90 -5.30
CA GLU A 63 24.12 4.64 -5.85
C GLU A 63 25.10 5.10 -4.76
N ALA A 64 24.60 5.68 -3.68
CA ALA A 64 25.43 6.11 -2.55
C ALA A 64 26.22 4.93 -1.95
N TYR A 65 25.58 3.76 -1.81
CA TYR A 65 26.25 2.55 -1.35
C TYR A 65 27.38 2.11 -2.30
N ARG A 66 27.13 2.09 -3.61
CA ARG A 66 28.15 1.73 -4.60
C ARG A 66 29.32 2.73 -4.58
N THR A 67 29.03 4.02 -4.54
CA THR A 67 30.06 5.08 -4.51
C THR A 67 30.90 5.00 -3.24
N THR A 68 30.27 4.83 -2.07
CA THR A 68 30.98 4.72 -0.79
C THR A 68 31.79 3.42 -0.70
N SER A 69 31.27 2.31 -1.21
CA SER A 69 31.99 1.03 -1.25
C SER A 69 33.22 1.10 -2.16
N LYS A 70 33.08 1.70 -3.35
CA LYS A 70 34.20 1.96 -4.26
C LYS A 70 35.27 2.86 -3.61
N ALA A 71 34.86 3.93 -2.93
CA ALA A 71 35.78 4.81 -2.21
C ALA A 71 36.49 4.10 -1.05
N ALA A 72 35.83 3.12 -0.42
CA ALA A 72 36.41 2.28 0.63
C ALA A 72 37.25 1.11 0.10
N GLY A 73 37.47 1.00 -1.22
CA GLY A 73 38.20 -0.11 -1.84
C GLY A 73 37.52 -1.46 -1.72
N LYS A 74 36.20 -1.48 -1.47
CA LYS A 74 35.39 -2.70 -1.38
C LYS A 74 34.65 -2.91 -2.69
N ASP A 75 34.60 -4.16 -3.16
CA ASP A 75 33.79 -4.52 -4.31
C ASP A 75 32.30 -4.39 -3.96
N ALA A 76 31.60 -3.53 -4.70
CA ALA A 76 30.14 -3.43 -4.65
C ALA A 76 29.52 -4.25 -5.79
N PRO A 77 28.38 -4.92 -5.56
CA PRO A 77 27.66 -5.60 -6.63
C PRO A 77 27.36 -4.63 -7.80
N PRO A 78 27.44 -5.12 -9.05
CA PRO A 78 27.12 -4.32 -10.22
C PRO A 78 25.66 -3.83 -10.16
N ALA A 79 25.40 -2.70 -10.83
CA ALA A 79 24.03 -2.22 -10.97
C ALA A 79 23.22 -3.26 -11.75
N VAL A 80 22.11 -3.69 -11.14
CA VAL A 80 21.09 -4.49 -11.83
C VAL A 80 20.16 -3.49 -12.51
N GLU A 81 19.80 -3.76 -13.76
CA GLU A 81 18.84 -2.94 -14.51
C GLU A 81 17.49 -2.94 -13.77
N THR A 82 17.15 -1.81 -13.17
CA THR A 82 15.84 -1.56 -12.57
C THR A 82 15.00 -0.74 -13.54
N PRO A 83 13.68 -0.98 -13.61
CA PRO A 83 12.80 -0.11 -14.37
C PRO A 83 12.88 1.32 -13.83
N ALA A 84 12.88 2.31 -14.73
CA ALA A 84 12.95 3.72 -14.36
C ALA A 84 11.75 4.14 -13.50
N CYS A 85 11.98 5.05 -12.55
CA CYS A 85 10.91 5.63 -11.75
C CYS A 85 9.92 6.40 -12.63
N ALA A 86 8.64 6.05 -12.58
CA ALA A 86 7.60 6.70 -13.36
C ALA A 86 7.16 8.02 -12.71
N ASP A 87 7.45 9.14 -13.38
CA ASP A 87 7.02 10.48 -12.95
C ASP A 87 5.51 10.67 -13.20
N PRO A 88 4.71 10.98 -12.16
CA PRO A 88 3.28 11.25 -12.34
C PRO A 88 2.97 12.55 -13.10
N GLY A 89 3.96 13.41 -13.33
CA GLY A 89 3.78 14.71 -13.96
C GLY A 89 3.04 15.71 -13.08
N SER A 90 2.77 16.89 -13.63
CA SER A 90 2.02 17.93 -12.92
C SER A 90 0.58 17.49 -12.64
N PHE A 91 0.03 17.94 -11.51
CA PHE A 91 -1.37 17.69 -11.19
C PHE A 91 -2.28 18.37 -12.22
N VAL A 92 -3.06 17.56 -12.95
CA VAL A 92 -4.13 18.04 -13.82
C VAL A 92 -5.46 17.66 -13.17
N ALA A 93 -6.27 18.67 -12.85
CA ALA A 93 -7.60 18.45 -12.32
C ALA A 93 -8.47 17.81 -13.40
N ALA A 94 -8.61 16.48 -13.39
CA ALA A 94 -9.57 15.80 -14.23
C ALA A 94 -10.98 16.25 -13.83
N VAL A 95 -11.77 16.71 -14.81
CA VAL A 95 -13.22 16.87 -14.64
C VAL A 95 -13.75 15.51 -14.20
N ALA A 96 -14.38 15.48 -13.02
CA ALA A 96 -14.84 14.26 -12.37
C ALA A 96 -15.79 13.50 -13.30
N THR A 97 -15.23 12.55 -14.04
CA THR A 97 -16.03 11.41 -14.49
C THR A 97 -16.37 10.66 -13.21
N PRO A 98 -17.67 10.37 -12.96
CA PRO A 98 -18.07 9.63 -11.77
C PRO A 98 -17.21 8.38 -11.68
N PRO A 99 -16.66 8.05 -10.50
CA PRO A 99 -15.91 6.82 -10.32
C PRO A 99 -16.79 5.68 -10.81
N LEU A 100 -16.41 5.06 -11.92
CA LEU A 100 -16.87 3.73 -12.26
C LEU A 100 -16.38 2.88 -11.09
N GLU A 101 -17.32 2.49 -10.23
CA GLU A 101 -17.24 1.46 -9.19
C GLU A 101 -15.95 0.62 -9.28
N ALA A 102 -14.88 1.16 -8.71
CA ALA A 102 -13.65 0.43 -8.43
C ALA A 102 -13.50 0.36 -6.90
N SER A 103 -14.63 0.20 -6.21
CA SER A 103 -14.68 -0.46 -4.90
C SER A 103 -14.57 -1.98 -5.12
N GLY A 104 -13.54 -2.40 -5.85
CA GLY A 104 -13.14 -3.78 -6.02
C GLY A 104 -11.93 -4.04 -5.14
N ALA A 105 -12.19 -4.48 -3.92
CA ALA A 105 -11.27 -5.27 -3.09
C ALA A 105 -9.89 -4.67 -2.76
N HIS A 106 -9.81 -3.93 -1.64
CA HIS A 106 -8.74 -4.24 -0.67
C HIS A 106 -9.15 -5.50 0.11
N SER A 107 -8.96 -6.66 -0.52
CA SER A 107 -8.79 -7.93 0.18
C SER A 107 -7.34 -8.36 -0.03
N PRO A 108 -6.58 -8.75 1.01
CA PRO A 108 -5.37 -9.49 0.77
C PRO A 108 -5.78 -10.90 0.39
N ALA A 109 -5.58 -11.27 -0.87
CA ALA A 109 -5.26 -12.64 -1.24
C ALA A 109 -4.70 -12.64 -2.65
N THR A 110 -3.39 -12.78 -2.76
CA THR A 110 -2.89 -13.85 -3.63
C THR A 110 -3.66 -15.11 -3.22
N MET A 111 -4.78 -15.38 -3.89
CA MET A 111 -5.11 -16.77 -4.14
C MET A 111 -4.04 -17.19 -5.14
N ALA A 112 -2.97 -17.76 -4.59
CA ALA A 112 -2.19 -18.71 -5.33
C ALA A 112 -3.22 -19.69 -5.89
N VAL A 113 -3.46 -19.58 -7.20
CA VAL A 113 -3.99 -20.68 -8.00
C VAL A 113 -3.09 -21.84 -7.67
N SER A 114 -3.61 -22.76 -6.85
CA SER A 114 -3.19 -24.12 -6.53
C SER A 114 -1.67 -24.42 -6.54
N PRO A 115 -1.10 -25.07 -5.51
CA PRO A 115 0.18 -25.77 -5.72
C PRO A 115 0.03 -26.71 -6.94
N PRO A 116 1.07 -26.94 -7.76
CA PRO A 116 1.03 -27.98 -8.79
C PRO A 116 1.07 -29.34 -8.08
N GLY A 117 -0.06 -29.69 -7.46
CA GLY A 117 -0.30 -30.92 -6.75
C GLY A 117 -0.94 -31.91 -7.69
N SER A 118 -0.11 -32.69 -8.38
CA SER A 118 -0.48 -33.97 -8.95
C SER A 118 -1.31 -34.76 -7.93
N LYS A 119 -2.40 -35.42 -8.36
CA LYS A 119 -3.31 -36.19 -7.50
C LYS A 119 -2.69 -37.50 -6.93
N ALA A 120 -1.38 -37.52 -6.69
CA ALA A 120 -0.72 -38.63 -6.04
C ALA A 120 -0.63 -38.35 -4.53
N THR A 121 -1.36 -39.12 -3.75
CA THR A 121 -1.22 -39.12 -2.28
C THR A 121 0.11 -39.80 -1.91
N ALA A 122 0.82 -39.28 -0.91
CA ALA A 122 2.14 -39.79 -0.49
C ALA A 122 2.14 -41.30 -0.12
N ALA A 123 0.99 -41.87 0.24
CA ALA A 123 0.81 -43.29 0.48
C ALA A 123 0.97 -44.16 -0.79
N GLU A 124 0.77 -43.60 -1.99
CA GLU A 124 0.84 -44.34 -3.26
C GLU A 124 2.29 -44.47 -3.79
N LEU A 125 3.19 -43.54 -3.41
CA LEU A 125 4.58 -43.52 -3.88
C LEU A 125 5.53 -44.42 -3.07
N GLN A 126 5.11 -44.91 -1.90
CA GLN A 126 5.93 -45.78 -1.04
C GLN A 126 5.59 -47.28 -1.19
N GLY A 127 4.66 -47.64 -2.08
CA GLY A 127 4.09 -49.00 -2.16
C GLY A 127 4.35 -49.81 -3.43
N GLN A 128 5.15 -49.36 -4.40
CA GLN A 128 5.42 -50.15 -5.61
C GLN A 128 6.75 -50.92 -5.51
N PRO A 129 6.72 -52.28 -5.52
CA PRO A 129 7.92 -53.09 -5.51
C PRO A 129 8.66 -53.00 -6.84
N LYS A 130 9.97 -52.78 -6.74
CA LYS A 130 10.93 -52.79 -7.85
C LYS A 130 10.98 -54.21 -8.44
N LYS A 131 10.45 -54.39 -9.65
CA LYS A 131 10.69 -55.55 -10.52
C LYS A 131 11.50 -55.09 -11.73
#